data_AF-A0A2E6XN96-F1
#
_entry.id   AF-A0A2E6XN96-F1
#
_cell.length_a   1.000
_cell.length_b   1.000
_cell.length_c   1.000
_cell.angle_alpha   90.00
_cell.angle_beta   90.00
_cell.angle_gamma   90.00
#
_symmetry.space_group_name_H-M   'P 1'
#
loop_
_entity.id
_entity.type
_entity.pdbx_description
1 polymer ?
#
loop_
_entity_poly.entity_id
_entity_poly.type
_entity_poly.pdbx_seq_one_letter_code
_entity_poly.pdbx_strand_id
1 'polypeptide(L)'
;MPLPEIDQKKTIKALRFLFILILPVFFLVFVLLTQGDVRTFLFRGLTKIPSTITYQIIRFKTRTREFSSANIWLNRQLNIVEDFSDGPNSLLQGLIDNAEFVMARTRFPEDLESIEPFMRRFTEAYPKLFLPRLWYAKSLSVRNYEEAFHQLEIASKLSSADERPYRIAFELALAGELTDKLDQWCDRYLESQFGGPEFHYTSKLFYATGLRKLSLEVTGDSGKRYLVANMGLHLGGEARSYDFPLKETISINKIRLHFGILPGVAIRVDRLKFYNQGRLLSEFGQNLKLISWNGFHLNDGRVITVSRDFETVNVYVPGNKYGKADRVEVDLSFERLGLASPFPCGSKSNSHAKTN
;
A
#
# COMPACT_ATOMS: atom_id res chain seq x y z
N MET A 1 -23.83 -58.06 -51.37
CA MET A 1 -24.10 -56.62 -51.11
C MET A 1 -22.93 -55.82 -51.65
N PRO A 2 -23.12 -54.98 -52.68
CA PRO A 2 -22.06 -54.06 -53.10
C PRO A 2 -21.86 -52.98 -52.03
N LEU A 3 -20.60 -52.67 -51.70
CA LEU A 3 -20.28 -51.58 -50.77
C LEU A 3 -20.75 -50.23 -51.35
N PRO A 4 -21.24 -49.31 -50.51
CA PRO A 4 -21.68 -48.00 -50.97
C PRO A 4 -20.53 -47.25 -51.65
N GLU A 5 -20.77 -46.79 -52.87
CA GLU A 5 -19.85 -45.99 -53.66
C GLU A 5 -19.68 -44.62 -52.99
N ILE A 6 -18.56 -44.45 -52.28
CA ILE A 6 -18.23 -43.18 -51.63
C ILE A 6 -17.92 -42.18 -52.73
N ASP A 7 -18.76 -41.15 -52.87
CA ASP A 7 -18.51 -40.00 -53.75
C ASP A 7 -17.22 -39.28 -53.34
N GLN A 8 -16.12 -39.69 -53.97
CA GLN A 8 -14.76 -39.24 -53.66
C GLN A 8 -14.61 -37.73 -53.72
N LYS A 9 -15.36 -37.04 -54.59
CA LYS A 9 -15.28 -35.58 -54.71
C LYS A 9 -15.86 -34.89 -53.49
N LYS A 10 -16.95 -35.42 -52.93
CA LYS A 10 -17.59 -34.90 -51.72
C LYS A 10 -16.72 -35.12 -50.48
N THR A 11 -16.08 -36.29 -50.37
CA THR A 11 -15.14 -36.60 -49.28
C THR A 11 -13.89 -35.72 -49.34
N ILE A 12 -13.29 -35.49 -50.52
CA ILE A 12 -12.12 -34.61 -50.67
C ILE A 12 -12.45 -33.16 -50.29
N LYS A 13 -13.63 -32.66 -50.68
CA LYS A 13 -14.07 -31.30 -50.35
C LYS A 13 -14.30 -31.12 -48.85
N ALA A 14 -14.91 -32.12 -48.20
CA ALA A 14 -15.09 -32.14 -46.76
C ALA A 14 -13.75 -32.20 -46.01
N LEU A 15 -12.81 -33.03 -46.48
CA LEU A 15 -11.48 -33.16 -45.86
C LEU A 15 -10.67 -31.86 -45.97
N ARG A 16 -10.72 -31.18 -47.13
CA ARG A 16 -10.08 -29.87 -47.31
C ARG A 16 -10.66 -28.83 -46.38
N PHE A 17 -11.97 -28.80 -46.22
CA PHE A 17 -12.65 -27.88 -45.31
C PHE A 17 -12.24 -28.15 -43.85
N LEU A 18 -12.22 -29.42 -43.44
CA LEU A 18 -11.77 -29.83 -42.11
C LEU A 18 -10.31 -29.41 -41.86
N PHE A 19 -9.42 -29.61 -42.85
CA PHE A 19 -8.01 -29.24 -42.75
C PHE A 19 -7.82 -27.72 -42.62
N ILE A 20 -8.57 -26.91 -43.38
CA ILE A 20 -8.54 -25.45 -43.27
C ILE A 20 -8.96 -24.97 -41.87
N LEU A 21 -9.87 -25.68 -41.21
CA LEU A 21 -10.35 -25.32 -39.87
C LEU A 21 -9.40 -25.80 -38.75
N ILE A 22 -8.79 -26.97 -38.91
CA ILE A 22 -7.88 -27.56 -37.90
C ILE A 22 -6.48 -26.95 -37.98
N LEU A 23 -5.95 -26.68 -39.18
CA LEU A 23 -4.60 -26.16 -39.38
C LEU A 23 -4.28 -24.89 -38.56
N PRO A 24 -5.13 -23.85 -38.51
CA PRO A 24 -4.85 -22.66 -37.70
C PRO A 24 -4.88 -22.96 -36.19
N VAL A 25 -5.76 -23.85 -35.73
CA VAL A 25 -5.79 -24.28 -34.32
C VAL A 25 -4.53 -25.04 -33.97
N PHE A 26 -4.11 -25.98 -34.84
CA PHE A 26 -2.88 -26.73 -34.67
C PHE A 26 -1.65 -25.82 -34.66
N PHE A 27 -1.58 -24.86 -35.59
CA PHE A 27 -0.50 -23.88 -35.62
C PHE A 27 -0.47 -23.01 -34.36
N LEU A 28 -1.63 -22.54 -33.89
CA LEU A 28 -1.75 -21.78 -32.65
C LEU A 28 -1.27 -22.60 -31.44
N VAL A 29 -1.71 -23.86 -31.31
CA VAL A 29 -1.28 -24.76 -30.24
C VAL A 29 0.22 -25.04 -30.33
N PHE A 30 0.75 -25.28 -31.53
CA PHE A 30 2.18 -25.50 -31.75
C PHE A 30 3.02 -24.29 -31.33
N VAL A 31 2.61 -23.08 -31.70
CA VAL A 31 3.27 -21.83 -31.27
C VAL A 31 3.19 -21.66 -29.75
N LEU A 32 2.02 -21.93 -29.14
CA LEU A 32 1.84 -21.85 -27.69
C LEU A 32 2.71 -22.87 -26.92
N LEU A 33 2.95 -24.05 -27.48
CA LEU A 33 3.80 -25.08 -26.86
C LEU A 33 5.29 -24.82 -27.04
N THR A 34 5.70 -24.25 -28.17
CA THR A 34 7.12 -24.04 -28.52
C THR A 34 7.68 -22.69 -28.06
N GLN A 35 6.86 -21.64 -28.01
CA GLN A 35 7.29 -20.28 -27.66
C GLN A 35 6.77 -19.89 -26.29
N GLY A 36 7.61 -20.06 -25.26
CA GLY A 36 7.27 -19.72 -23.87
C GLY A 36 6.86 -18.25 -23.68
N ASP A 37 7.47 -17.34 -24.44
CA ASP A 37 7.16 -15.90 -24.38
C ASP A 37 5.79 -15.58 -24.96
N VAL A 38 5.44 -16.16 -26.12
CA VAL A 38 4.12 -15.97 -26.75
C VAL A 38 3.01 -16.54 -25.86
N ARG A 39 3.24 -17.72 -25.27
CA ARG A 39 2.36 -18.31 -24.28
C ARG A 39 2.14 -17.38 -23.09
N THR A 40 3.23 -16.86 -22.53
CA THR A 40 3.16 -15.96 -21.37
C THR A 40 2.46 -14.64 -21.71
N PHE A 41 2.73 -14.08 -22.89
CA PHE A 41 2.08 -12.87 -23.40
C PHE A 41 0.57 -13.08 -23.60
N LEU A 42 0.17 -14.16 -24.26
CA LEU A 42 -1.25 -14.47 -24.52
C LEU A 42 -2.00 -14.73 -23.23
N PHE A 43 -1.49 -15.57 -22.33
CA PHE A 43 -2.18 -15.83 -21.06
C PHE A 43 -2.27 -14.58 -20.18
N ARG A 44 -1.18 -13.79 -20.06
CA ARG A 44 -1.22 -12.51 -19.31
C ARG A 44 -2.12 -11.46 -19.98
N GLY A 45 -2.21 -11.46 -21.30
CA GLY A 45 -3.08 -10.57 -22.05
C GLY A 45 -4.55 -10.93 -21.84
N LEU A 46 -4.90 -12.21 -22.01
CA LEU A 46 -6.26 -12.72 -21.86
C LEU A 46 -6.78 -12.54 -20.43
N THR A 47 -5.95 -12.74 -19.40
CA THR A 47 -6.39 -12.51 -18.01
C THR A 47 -6.63 -11.03 -17.69
N LYS A 48 -6.06 -10.08 -18.44
CA LYS A 48 -6.33 -8.65 -18.21
C LYS A 48 -7.63 -8.15 -18.84
N ILE A 49 -8.21 -8.88 -19.78
CA ILE A 49 -9.40 -8.45 -20.54
C ILE A 49 -10.61 -8.23 -19.61
N PRO A 50 -11.01 -9.19 -18.73
CA PRO A 50 -12.17 -9.00 -17.86
C PRO A 50 -12.04 -7.76 -16.96
N SER A 51 -10.85 -7.57 -16.38
CA SER A 51 -10.56 -6.42 -15.51
C SER A 51 -10.62 -5.10 -16.28
N THR A 52 -10.10 -5.07 -17.51
CA THR A 52 -10.11 -3.86 -18.36
C THR A 52 -11.52 -3.48 -18.81
N ILE A 53 -12.33 -4.45 -19.24
CA ILE A 53 -13.73 -4.20 -19.62
C ILE A 53 -14.50 -3.67 -18.41
N THR A 54 -14.36 -4.34 -17.26
CA THR A 54 -15.02 -3.94 -16.02
C THR A 54 -14.59 -2.54 -15.60
N TYR A 55 -13.30 -2.21 -15.70
CA TYR A 55 -12.78 -0.87 -15.42
C TYR A 55 -13.47 0.22 -16.25
N GLN A 56 -13.60 0.03 -17.57
CA GLN A 56 -14.24 1.03 -18.43
C GLN A 56 -15.71 1.26 -18.06
N ILE A 57 -16.43 0.18 -17.74
CA ILE A 57 -17.84 0.26 -17.36
C ILE A 57 -17.99 0.95 -16.00
N ILE A 58 -17.22 0.51 -15.00
CA ILE A 58 -17.23 1.10 -13.66
C ILE A 58 -16.83 2.57 -13.70
N ARG A 59 -15.84 2.94 -14.52
CA ARG A 59 -15.44 4.34 -14.70
C ARG A 59 -16.60 5.21 -15.18
N PHE A 60 -17.40 4.71 -16.12
CA PHE A 60 -18.59 5.41 -16.56
C PHE A 60 -19.65 5.49 -15.44
N LYS A 61 -19.96 4.37 -14.80
CA LYS A 61 -21.00 4.27 -13.76
C LYS A 61 -20.71 5.10 -12.50
N THR A 62 -19.47 5.10 -12.04
CA THR A 62 -19.05 5.94 -10.91
C THR A 62 -19.10 7.42 -11.25
N ARG A 63 -18.82 7.82 -12.50
CA ARG A 63 -18.97 9.21 -12.96
C ARG A 63 -20.43 9.66 -12.96
N THR A 64 -21.37 8.77 -13.31
CA THR A 64 -22.82 9.03 -13.23
C THR A 64 -23.42 8.75 -11.84
N ARG A 65 -22.58 8.40 -10.85
CA ARG A 65 -23.00 8.04 -9.47
C ARG A 65 -23.95 6.84 -9.37
N GLU A 66 -23.92 5.94 -10.35
CA GLU A 66 -24.71 4.70 -10.38
C GLU A 66 -23.99 3.56 -9.64
N PHE A 67 -23.81 3.70 -8.32
CA PHE A 67 -23.05 2.72 -7.52
C PHE A 67 -23.70 1.34 -7.44
N SER A 68 -25.03 1.25 -7.50
CA SER A 68 -25.74 -0.05 -7.57
C SER A 68 -25.39 -0.80 -8.87
N SER A 69 -25.20 -0.09 -9.99
CA SER A 69 -24.70 -0.69 -11.23
C SER A 69 -23.24 -1.11 -11.10
N ALA A 70 -22.39 -0.30 -10.47
CA ALA A 70 -21.00 -0.65 -10.22
C ALA A 70 -20.89 -1.94 -9.37
N ASN A 71 -21.74 -2.08 -8.35
CA ASN A 71 -21.86 -3.28 -7.53
C ASN A 71 -22.18 -4.54 -8.36
N ILE A 72 -23.09 -4.45 -9.33
CA ILE A 72 -23.39 -5.58 -10.23
C ILE A 72 -22.16 -6.00 -11.03
N TRP A 73 -21.42 -5.03 -11.58
CA TRP A 73 -20.23 -5.32 -12.40
C TRP A 73 -19.06 -5.86 -11.59
N LEU A 74 -18.85 -5.34 -10.38
CA LEU A 74 -17.86 -5.89 -9.45
C LEU A 74 -18.19 -7.33 -9.04
N ASN A 75 -19.46 -7.64 -8.76
CA ASN A 75 -19.90 -9.02 -8.48
C ASN A 75 -19.69 -9.95 -9.69
N ARG A 76 -19.96 -9.49 -10.92
CA ARG A 76 -19.67 -10.27 -12.13
C ARG A 76 -18.18 -10.56 -12.28
N GLN A 77 -17.34 -9.55 -12.02
CA GLN A 77 -15.89 -9.74 -12.07
C GLN A 77 -15.43 -10.71 -10.97
N LEU A 78 -15.96 -10.60 -9.74
CA LEU A 78 -15.66 -11.53 -8.65
C LEU A 78 -15.98 -12.98 -9.04
N ASN A 79 -17.15 -13.25 -9.62
CA ASN A 79 -17.49 -14.59 -10.10
C ASN A 79 -16.44 -15.12 -11.09
N ILE A 80 -15.97 -14.30 -12.03
CA ILE A 80 -14.92 -14.69 -12.99
C ILE A 80 -13.60 -15.02 -12.26
N VAL A 81 -13.26 -14.28 -11.20
CA VAL A 81 -12.05 -14.53 -10.41
C VAL A 81 -12.18 -15.85 -9.65
N GLU A 82 -13.33 -16.11 -9.03
CA GLU A 82 -13.64 -17.34 -8.28
C GLU A 82 -13.65 -18.57 -9.20
N ASP A 83 -14.32 -18.48 -10.36
CA ASP A 83 -14.40 -19.56 -11.36
C ASP A 83 -13.02 -19.95 -11.93
N PHE A 84 -12.06 -19.03 -11.91
CA PHE A 84 -10.72 -19.28 -12.45
C PHE A 84 -9.82 -20.05 -11.48
N SER A 85 -9.91 -19.78 -10.17
CA SER A 85 -9.15 -20.52 -9.14
C SER A 85 -9.59 -20.17 -7.72
N ASP A 86 -9.50 -21.14 -6.81
CA ASP A 86 -9.81 -21.00 -5.38
C ASP A 86 -8.83 -20.10 -4.58
N GLY A 87 -7.81 -19.51 -5.22
CA GLY A 87 -6.76 -18.73 -4.55
C GLY A 87 -6.37 -17.43 -5.27
N PRO A 88 -5.36 -16.71 -4.75
CA PRO A 88 -4.85 -15.49 -5.38
C PRO A 88 -4.35 -15.77 -6.80
N ASN A 89 -4.94 -15.07 -7.77
CA ASN A 89 -4.60 -15.21 -9.18
C ASN A 89 -4.41 -13.83 -9.83
N SER A 90 -3.95 -13.80 -11.08
CA SER A 90 -3.72 -12.53 -11.79
C SER A 90 -4.98 -11.68 -12.02
N LEU A 91 -6.18 -12.29 -11.96
CA LEU A 91 -7.47 -11.60 -12.08
C LEU A 91 -7.83 -10.86 -10.79
N LEU A 92 -7.47 -11.42 -9.63
CA LEU A 92 -7.74 -10.85 -8.33
C LEU A 92 -7.17 -9.43 -8.19
N GLN A 93 -5.94 -9.19 -8.67
CA GLN A 93 -5.36 -7.85 -8.64
C GLN A 93 -6.23 -6.84 -9.41
N GLY A 94 -6.71 -7.20 -10.60
CA GLY A 94 -7.59 -6.33 -11.37
C GLY A 94 -8.97 -6.13 -10.73
N LEU A 95 -9.45 -7.06 -9.92
CA LEU A 95 -10.65 -6.87 -9.10
C LEU A 95 -10.39 -5.89 -7.96
N ILE A 96 -9.25 -6.03 -7.26
CA ILE A 96 -8.83 -5.11 -6.20
C ILE A 96 -8.70 -3.68 -6.75
N ASP A 97 -8.03 -3.50 -7.89
CA ASP A 97 -7.84 -2.19 -8.52
C ASP A 97 -9.19 -1.54 -8.91
N ASN A 98 -10.11 -2.32 -9.47
CA ASN A 98 -11.45 -1.84 -9.83
C ASN A 98 -12.30 -1.50 -8.60
N ALA A 99 -12.23 -2.32 -7.55
CA ALA A 99 -12.92 -2.06 -6.29
C ALA A 99 -12.35 -0.82 -5.60
N GLU A 100 -11.02 -0.65 -5.57
CA GLU A 100 -10.36 0.56 -5.06
C GLU A 100 -10.80 1.80 -5.83
N PHE A 101 -10.89 1.70 -7.15
CA PHE A 101 -11.37 2.79 -7.99
C PHE A 101 -12.80 3.23 -7.62
N VAL A 102 -13.71 2.27 -7.35
CA VAL A 102 -15.07 2.57 -6.86
C VAL A 102 -15.02 3.21 -5.49
N MET A 103 -14.26 2.62 -4.57
CA MET A 103 -14.16 3.09 -3.18
C MET A 103 -13.54 4.47 -3.02
N ALA A 104 -12.61 4.85 -3.89
CA ALA A 104 -12.06 6.21 -3.91
C ALA A 104 -13.11 7.27 -4.31
N ARG A 105 -14.23 6.84 -4.89
CA ARG A 105 -15.31 7.69 -5.42
C ARG A 105 -16.61 7.59 -4.63
N THR A 106 -16.78 6.61 -3.75
CA THR A 106 -17.91 6.60 -2.81
C THR A 106 -17.75 7.74 -1.81
N ARG A 107 -18.78 8.59 -1.71
CA ARG A 107 -18.75 9.78 -0.85
C ARG A 107 -19.89 9.83 0.15
N PHE A 108 -21.04 9.27 -0.21
CA PHE A 108 -22.26 9.36 0.59
C PHE A 108 -22.66 7.99 1.18
N PRO A 109 -23.41 7.97 2.29
CA PRO A 109 -23.98 6.77 2.88
C PRO A 109 -24.66 5.82 1.88
N GLU A 110 -25.44 6.37 0.94
CA GLU A 110 -26.22 5.59 -0.04
C GLU A 110 -25.30 4.92 -1.08
N ASP A 111 -24.17 5.56 -1.41
CA ASP A 111 -23.15 4.99 -2.28
C ASP A 111 -22.51 3.76 -1.62
N LEU A 112 -22.19 3.90 -0.32
CA LEU A 112 -21.59 2.87 0.51
C LEU A 112 -22.53 1.69 0.73
N GLU A 113 -23.81 1.97 0.98
CA GLU A 113 -24.84 0.95 1.08
C GLU A 113 -24.98 0.16 -0.24
N SER A 114 -24.98 0.87 -1.38
CA SER A 114 -25.16 0.25 -2.69
C SER A 114 -24.08 -0.79 -3.05
N ILE A 115 -22.89 -0.67 -2.46
CA ILE A 115 -21.75 -1.57 -2.71
C ILE A 115 -21.52 -2.59 -1.59
N GLU A 116 -22.20 -2.47 -0.45
CA GLU A 116 -22.08 -3.37 0.70
C GLU A 116 -22.25 -4.85 0.30
N PRO A 117 -23.22 -5.24 -0.57
CA PRO A 117 -23.38 -6.65 -0.95
C PRO A 117 -22.14 -7.24 -1.65
N PHE A 118 -21.49 -6.47 -2.53
CA PHE A 118 -20.22 -6.88 -3.13
C PHE A 118 -19.13 -7.00 -2.06
N MET A 119 -19.00 -6.02 -1.15
CA MET A 119 -17.96 -6.02 -0.13
C MET A 119 -18.06 -7.21 0.81
N ARG A 120 -19.28 -7.56 1.24
CA ARG A 120 -19.54 -8.77 2.02
C ARG A 120 -19.00 -10.01 1.30
N ARG A 121 -19.49 -10.27 0.08
CA ARG A 121 -19.05 -11.42 -0.73
C ARG A 121 -17.54 -11.42 -0.95
N PHE A 122 -16.95 -10.26 -1.21
CA PHE A 122 -15.53 -10.14 -1.50
C PHE A 122 -14.68 -10.52 -0.27
N THR A 123 -15.10 -10.12 0.93
CA THR A 123 -14.42 -10.49 2.17
C THR A 123 -14.66 -11.93 2.62
N GLU A 124 -15.78 -12.54 2.22
CA GLU A 124 -16.05 -13.97 2.42
C GLU A 124 -15.13 -14.82 1.54
N ALA A 125 -15.04 -14.49 0.25
CA ALA A 125 -14.19 -15.18 -0.72
C ALA A 125 -12.69 -15.02 -0.40
N TYR A 126 -12.27 -13.83 0.03
CA TYR A 126 -10.86 -13.53 0.28
C TYR A 126 -10.62 -12.95 1.69
N PRO A 127 -10.69 -13.80 2.73
CA PRO A 127 -10.77 -13.34 4.11
C PRO A 127 -9.51 -12.67 4.67
N LYS A 128 -8.37 -12.85 4.00
CA LYS A 128 -7.06 -12.34 4.42
C LYS A 128 -6.64 -11.06 3.69
N LEU A 129 -7.49 -10.50 2.83
CA LEU A 129 -7.18 -9.25 2.13
C LEU A 129 -7.50 -8.04 3.00
N PHE A 130 -6.51 -7.19 3.21
CA PHE A 130 -6.64 -6.01 4.08
C PHE A 130 -7.63 -4.96 3.53
N LEU A 131 -7.51 -4.58 2.25
CA LEU A 131 -8.35 -3.52 1.67
C LEU A 131 -9.84 -3.86 1.64
N PRO A 132 -10.27 -5.07 1.20
CA PRO A 132 -11.67 -5.47 1.27
C PRO A 132 -12.25 -5.40 2.69
N ARG A 133 -11.48 -5.78 3.73
CA ARG A 133 -11.91 -5.65 5.13
C ARG A 133 -12.18 -4.20 5.52
N LEU A 134 -11.29 -3.28 5.14
CA LEU A 134 -11.51 -1.84 5.37
C LEU A 134 -12.74 -1.31 4.63
N TRP A 135 -12.91 -1.69 3.37
CA TRP A 135 -14.02 -1.22 2.56
C TRP A 135 -15.35 -1.75 3.04
N TYR A 136 -15.38 -3.01 3.48
CA TYR A 136 -16.57 -3.61 4.05
C TYR A 136 -16.95 -2.94 5.37
N ALA A 137 -15.99 -2.75 6.28
CA ALA A 137 -16.20 -1.98 7.51
C ALA A 137 -16.79 -0.58 7.22
N LYS A 138 -16.23 0.13 6.22
CA LYS A 138 -16.73 1.43 5.81
C LYS A 138 -18.14 1.36 5.23
N SER A 139 -18.48 0.33 4.46
CA SER A 139 -19.86 0.16 3.93
C SER A 139 -20.89 -0.13 5.01
N LEU A 140 -20.48 -0.74 6.12
CA LEU A 140 -21.33 -1.04 7.29
C LEU A 140 -21.49 0.13 8.25
N SER A 141 -20.70 1.21 8.08
CA SER A 141 -20.57 2.34 9.01
C SER A 141 -21.84 3.15 9.27
N VAL A 142 -22.94 2.82 8.60
CA VAL A 142 -24.23 3.51 8.68
C VAL A 142 -25.33 2.64 9.28
N ARG A 143 -25.08 1.34 9.47
CA ARG A 143 -26.13 0.36 9.81
C ARG A 143 -25.74 -0.64 10.89
N ASN A 144 -24.49 -1.09 10.89
CA ASN A 144 -24.06 -2.18 11.76
C ASN A 144 -22.65 -1.93 12.27
N TYR A 145 -22.57 -1.23 13.40
CA TYR A 145 -21.29 -0.87 14.01
C TYR A 145 -20.55 -2.10 14.53
N GLU A 146 -21.27 -3.08 15.07
CA GLU A 146 -20.67 -4.31 15.59
C GLU A 146 -19.89 -5.06 14.50
N GLU A 147 -20.55 -5.32 13.36
CA GLU A 147 -19.89 -5.99 12.24
C GLU A 147 -18.78 -5.10 11.64
N ALA A 148 -18.99 -3.78 11.57
CA ALA A 148 -17.94 -2.86 11.12
C ALA A 148 -16.68 -2.97 12.00
N PHE A 149 -16.83 -2.96 13.33
CA PHE A 149 -15.71 -3.16 14.24
C PHE A 149 -15.08 -4.54 14.10
N HIS A 150 -15.87 -5.60 13.91
CA HIS A 150 -15.34 -6.94 13.66
C HIS A 150 -14.45 -6.98 12.40
N GLN A 151 -14.85 -6.33 11.31
CA GLN A 151 -14.03 -6.21 10.11
C GLN A 151 -12.75 -5.39 10.34
N LEU A 152 -12.83 -4.32 11.12
CA LEU A 152 -11.66 -3.50 11.49
C LEU A 152 -10.69 -4.27 12.37
N GLU A 153 -11.18 -5.08 13.31
CA GLU A 153 -10.36 -5.96 14.14
C GLU A 153 -9.50 -6.88 13.27
N ILE A 154 -10.11 -7.53 12.27
CA ILE A 154 -9.39 -8.37 11.31
C ILE A 154 -8.38 -7.54 10.52
N ALA A 155 -8.77 -6.37 10.00
CA ALA A 155 -7.87 -5.50 9.23
C ALA A 155 -6.65 -5.04 10.06
N SER A 156 -6.86 -4.66 11.32
CA SER A 156 -5.80 -4.23 12.23
C SER A 156 -4.80 -5.35 12.56
N LYS A 157 -5.27 -6.61 12.63
CA LYS A 157 -4.38 -7.78 12.78
C LYS A 157 -3.54 -8.04 11.53
N LEU A 158 -4.08 -7.77 10.35
CA LEU A 158 -3.33 -7.91 9.09
C LEU A 158 -2.27 -6.81 8.92
N SER A 159 -2.54 -5.58 9.34
CA SER A 159 -1.60 -4.46 9.25
C SER A 159 -1.81 -3.41 10.35
N SER A 160 -1.28 -3.69 11.55
CA SER A 160 -1.48 -2.85 12.75
C SER A 160 -0.91 -1.44 12.63
N ALA A 161 0.14 -1.25 11.82
CA ALA A 161 0.76 0.03 11.59
C ALA A 161 -0.05 0.96 10.65
N ASP A 162 -0.98 0.43 9.86
CA ASP A 162 -1.78 1.25 8.93
C ASP A 162 -2.79 2.09 9.71
N GLU A 163 -2.89 3.37 9.40
CA GLU A 163 -3.76 4.31 10.12
C GLU A 163 -5.25 4.20 9.72
N ARG A 164 -5.56 3.62 8.56
CA ARG A 164 -6.94 3.58 8.02
C ARG A 164 -7.93 2.81 8.90
N PRO A 165 -7.62 1.61 9.45
CA PRO A 165 -8.53 0.94 10.36
C PRO A 165 -8.91 1.83 11.55
N TYR A 166 -7.93 2.52 12.13
CA TYR A 166 -8.12 3.40 13.28
C TYR A 166 -8.96 4.64 12.94
N ARG A 167 -8.76 5.23 11.75
CA ARG A 167 -9.60 6.36 11.29
C ARG A 167 -11.07 5.96 11.22
N ILE A 168 -11.37 4.80 10.63
CA ILE A 168 -12.74 4.29 10.53
C ILE A 168 -13.27 3.96 11.94
N ALA A 169 -12.46 3.31 12.78
CA ALA A 169 -12.85 2.99 14.15
C ALA A 169 -13.20 4.24 14.98
N PHE A 170 -12.40 5.30 14.87
CA PHE A 170 -12.65 6.56 15.57
C PHE A 170 -13.94 7.22 15.07
N GLU A 171 -14.14 7.25 13.75
CA GLU A 171 -15.38 7.77 13.15
C GLU A 171 -16.61 7.03 13.67
N LEU A 172 -16.58 5.69 13.69
CA LEU A 172 -17.67 4.86 14.22
C LEU A 172 -17.90 5.07 15.71
N ALA A 173 -16.82 5.08 16.50
CA ALA A 173 -16.92 5.22 17.94
C ALA A 173 -17.46 6.60 18.34
N LEU A 174 -17.02 7.66 17.67
CA LEU A 174 -17.52 9.01 17.90
C LEU A 174 -18.97 9.16 17.44
N ALA A 175 -19.33 8.64 16.25
CA ALA A 175 -20.69 8.70 15.74
C ALA A 175 -21.70 7.92 16.59
N GLY A 176 -21.26 6.81 17.21
CA GLY A 176 -22.07 5.98 18.09
C GLY A 176 -21.97 6.29 19.58
N GLU A 177 -21.23 7.33 19.97
CA GLU A 177 -20.95 7.67 21.38
C GLU A 177 -20.35 6.48 22.18
N LEU A 178 -19.58 5.61 21.50
CA LEU A 178 -19.00 4.38 22.05
C LEU A 178 -17.63 4.65 22.70
N THR A 179 -17.65 5.30 23.87
CA THR A 179 -16.43 5.73 24.58
C THR A 179 -15.43 4.59 24.83
N ASP A 180 -15.89 3.43 25.30
CA ASP A 180 -15.02 2.27 25.56
C ASP A 180 -14.30 1.78 24.29
N LYS A 181 -14.99 1.83 23.14
CA LYS A 181 -14.39 1.48 21.84
C LYS A 181 -13.38 2.53 21.42
N LEU A 182 -13.68 3.81 21.62
CA LEU A 182 -12.75 4.89 21.29
C LEU A 182 -11.43 4.72 22.06
N ASP A 183 -11.49 4.49 23.37
CA ASP A 183 -10.32 4.28 24.23
C ASP A 183 -9.52 3.04 23.80
N GLN A 184 -10.21 1.91 23.58
CA GLN A 184 -9.58 0.67 23.11
C GLN A 184 -8.81 0.87 21.80
N TRP A 185 -9.40 1.57 20.84
CA TRP A 185 -8.76 1.81 19.53
C TRP A 185 -7.66 2.87 19.61
N CYS A 186 -7.78 3.82 20.54
CA CYS A 186 -6.75 4.80 20.83
C CYS A 186 -5.46 4.17 21.36
N ASP A 187 -5.55 3.30 22.37
CA ASP A 187 -4.38 2.60 22.93
C ASP A 187 -3.66 1.79 21.84
N ARG A 188 -4.42 1.04 21.04
CA ARG A 188 -3.86 0.27 19.93
C ARG A 188 -3.19 1.14 18.87
N TYR A 189 -3.76 2.30 18.54
CA TYR A 189 -3.15 3.22 17.57
C TYR A 189 -1.78 3.72 18.03
N LEU A 190 -1.66 4.06 19.32
CA LEU A 190 -0.41 4.58 19.88
C LEU A 190 0.67 3.49 20.01
N GLU A 191 0.28 2.25 20.28
CA GLU A 191 1.22 1.14 20.52
C GLU A 191 1.63 0.39 19.23
N SER A 192 0.84 0.47 18.16
CA SER A 192 1.06 -0.37 16.97
C SER A 192 2.22 0.10 16.10
N GLN A 193 3.23 -0.77 15.93
CA GLN A 193 4.44 -0.50 15.15
C GLN A 193 4.70 -1.49 14.00
N PHE A 194 3.88 -2.53 13.87
CA PHE A 194 4.17 -3.68 12.99
C PHE A 194 3.20 -3.81 11.81
N GLY A 195 3.69 -4.42 10.74
CA GLY A 195 2.97 -4.57 9.48
C GLY A 195 3.04 -3.31 8.62
N GLY A 196 2.41 -3.40 7.45
CA GLY A 196 2.35 -2.34 6.46
C GLY A 196 2.19 -2.92 5.06
N PRO A 197 1.69 -2.12 4.11
CA PRO A 197 1.49 -2.56 2.74
C PRO A 197 2.82 -2.81 2.02
N GLU A 198 2.83 -3.88 1.23
CA GLU A 198 3.78 -4.12 0.16
C GLU A 198 3.12 -3.66 -1.15
N PHE A 199 3.82 -2.81 -1.91
CA PHE A 199 3.32 -2.32 -3.19
C PHE A 199 3.99 -3.08 -4.33
N HIS A 200 3.19 -3.74 -5.17
CA HIS A 200 3.69 -4.54 -6.29
C HIS A 200 4.36 -3.71 -7.40
N TYR A 201 4.16 -2.39 -7.42
CA TYR A 201 4.58 -1.51 -8.51
C TYR A 201 5.73 -0.55 -8.17
N THR A 202 6.24 -0.55 -6.94
CA THR A 202 7.23 0.44 -6.48
C THR A 202 8.62 -0.16 -6.24
N SER A 203 9.63 0.71 -6.23
CA SER A 203 11.04 0.28 -6.14
C SER A 203 11.36 -0.34 -4.78
N LYS A 204 12.10 -1.46 -4.78
CA LYS A 204 12.38 -2.30 -3.61
C LYS A 204 13.36 -1.71 -2.58
N LEU A 205 13.51 -0.39 -2.47
CA LEU A 205 14.44 0.18 -1.48
C LEU A 205 14.10 -0.35 -0.08
N PHE A 206 12.81 -0.43 0.20
CA PHE A 206 12.26 -1.25 1.26
C PHE A 206 11.29 -2.25 0.62
N TYR A 207 11.44 -3.55 0.89
CA TYR A 207 10.55 -4.59 0.37
C TYR A 207 9.07 -4.37 0.72
N ALA A 208 8.80 -3.66 1.82
CA ALA A 208 7.46 -3.25 2.23
C ALA A 208 7.57 -1.98 3.08
N THR A 209 6.46 -1.30 3.31
CA THR A 209 6.42 -0.15 4.24
C THR A 209 6.03 -0.59 5.65
N GLY A 210 6.23 0.27 6.63
CA GLY A 210 5.86 0.00 8.02
C GLY A 210 6.08 1.22 8.89
N LEU A 211 6.55 1.06 10.13
CA LEU A 211 6.93 2.18 11.00
C LEU A 211 8.37 2.06 11.54
N ARG A 212 9.17 1.15 10.97
CA ARG A 212 10.48 0.76 11.53
C ARG A 212 11.66 0.91 10.56
N LYS A 213 11.43 1.34 9.31
CA LYS A 213 12.42 1.22 8.23
C LYS A 213 13.01 2.58 7.85
N LEU A 214 14.32 2.70 7.97
CA LEU A 214 15.11 3.88 7.65
C LEU A 214 16.37 3.45 6.89
N SER A 215 16.82 4.24 5.93
CA SER A 215 18.13 4.06 5.31
C SER A 215 18.83 5.40 5.11
N LEU A 216 20.14 5.42 5.32
CA LEU A 216 21.00 6.53 4.95
C LEU A 216 21.58 6.26 3.56
N GLU A 217 21.40 7.21 2.64
CA GLU A 217 22.15 7.27 1.39
C GLU A 217 23.22 8.35 1.49
N VAL A 218 24.45 7.96 1.18
CA VAL A 218 25.61 8.85 1.08
C VAL A 218 26.16 8.79 -0.34
N THR A 219 26.34 9.96 -0.96
CA THR A 219 27.06 10.07 -2.24
C THR A 219 28.40 10.73 -2.01
N GLY A 220 29.47 10.06 -2.44
CA GLY A 220 30.83 10.62 -2.37
C GLY A 220 31.14 11.58 -3.53
N ASP A 221 32.28 12.27 -3.43
CA ASP A 221 32.77 13.18 -4.49
C ASP A 221 32.98 12.50 -5.84
N SER A 222 33.29 11.19 -5.85
CA SER A 222 33.39 10.37 -7.06
C SER A 222 32.05 10.05 -7.72
N GLY A 223 30.93 10.44 -7.10
CA GLY A 223 29.58 10.07 -7.51
C GLY A 223 29.14 8.68 -7.05
N LYS A 224 30.03 7.90 -6.41
CA LYS A 224 29.68 6.58 -5.85
C LYS A 224 28.67 6.73 -4.72
N ARG A 225 27.60 5.92 -4.76
CA ARG A 225 26.50 5.91 -3.79
C ARG A 225 26.61 4.73 -2.85
N TYR A 226 26.34 4.97 -1.58
CA TYR A 226 26.31 3.98 -0.51
C TYR A 226 24.97 4.09 0.17
N LEU A 227 24.36 2.94 0.45
CA LEU A 227 23.07 2.85 1.11
C LEU A 227 23.22 1.92 2.32
N VAL A 228 22.87 2.41 3.50
CA VAL A 228 22.96 1.67 4.76
C VAL A 228 21.59 1.69 5.41
N ALA A 229 20.99 0.51 5.59
CA ALA A 229 19.66 0.35 6.17
C ALA A 229 19.71 0.16 7.69
N ASN A 230 18.72 0.70 8.38
CA ASN A 230 18.47 0.54 9.80
C ASN A 230 16.98 0.23 10.03
N MET A 231 16.69 -0.88 10.72
CA MET A 231 15.33 -1.41 10.96
C MET A 231 14.87 -1.19 12.42
N GLY A 232 15.58 -0.36 13.17
CA GLY A 232 15.41 -0.10 14.60
C GLY A 232 14.75 1.24 14.91
N LEU A 233 13.99 1.83 13.99
CA LEU A 233 13.28 3.09 14.25
C LEU A 233 12.27 2.91 15.37
N HIS A 234 12.29 3.83 16.34
CA HIS A 234 11.38 3.86 17.48
C HIS A 234 10.43 5.06 17.39
N LEU A 235 9.13 4.80 17.59
CA LEU A 235 8.12 5.85 17.74
C LEU A 235 8.08 6.34 19.20
N GLY A 236 7.68 7.60 19.39
CA GLY A 236 7.45 8.16 20.73
C GLY A 236 7.85 9.64 20.88
N GLY A 237 8.28 10.30 19.81
CA GLY A 237 8.67 11.72 19.83
C GLY A 237 10.03 12.01 20.47
N GLU A 238 10.64 11.04 21.17
CA GLU A 238 11.99 11.15 21.73
C GLU A 238 13.05 11.10 20.63
N ALA A 239 14.05 11.97 20.73
CA ALA A 239 15.21 11.95 19.86
C ALA A 239 16.12 10.76 20.21
N ARG A 240 16.51 9.99 19.19
CA ARG A 240 17.43 8.85 19.32
C ARG A 240 18.51 8.92 18.26
N SER A 241 19.71 8.45 18.61
CA SER A 241 20.83 8.35 17.67
C SER A 241 20.74 7.05 16.88
N TYR A 242 20.86 7.16 15.56
CA TYR A 242 20.89 6.05 14.62
C TYR A 242 22.26 5.99 13.95
N ASP A 243 22.96 4.88 14.12
CA ASP A 243 24.29 4.65 13.56
C ASP A 243 24.22 4.01 12.16
N PHE A 244 25.02 4.53 11.24
CA PHE A 244 25.15 4.08 9.85
C PHE A 244 26.64 3.89 9.51
N PRO A 245 27.19 2.68 9.67
CA PRO A 245 28.56 2.36 9.29
C PRO A 245 28.71 2.30 7.76
N LEU A 246 29.76 2.91 7.23
CA LEU A 246 30.13 2.90 5.82
C LEU A 246 31.23 1.85 5.60
N LYS A 247 31.25 1.23 4.41
CA LYS A 247 32.23 0.17 4.09
C LYS A 247 33.68 0.68 4.00
N GLU A 248 33.84 1.97 3.76
CA GLU A 248 35.11 2.65 3.61
C GLU A 248 34.95 4.13 3.98
N THR A 249 36.06 4.82 4.23
CA THR A 249 36.05 6.27 4.44
C THR A 249 35.71 6.97 3.12
N ILE A 250 34.65 7.78 3.11
CA ILE A 250 34.17 8.48 1.93
C ILE A 250 34.22 9.99 2.17
N SER A 251 34.67 10.75 1.17
CA SER A 251 34.49 12.21 1.14
C SER A 251 33.06 12.50 0.68
N ILE A 252 32.21 12.97 1.58
CA ILE A 252 30.77 13.06 1.39
C ILE A 252 30.38 14.38 0.73
N ASN A 253 29.60 14.28 -0.35
CA ASN A 253 29.01 15.42 -1.07
C ASN A 253 27.50 15.53 -0.82
N LYS A 254 26.81 14.40 -0.64
CA LYS A 254 25.34 14.40 -0.50
C LYS A 254 24.86 13.37 0.50
N ILE A 255 23.82 13.75 1.25
CA ILE A 255 23.12 12.88 2.18
C ILE A 255 21.62 12.89 1.87
N ARG A 256 21.02 11.70 1.89
CA ARG A 256 19.58 11.51 1.93
C ARG A 256 19.19 10.50 2.99
N LEU A 257 18.07 10.76 3.62
CA LEU A 257 17.39 9.81 4.49
C LEU A 257 16.19 9.26 3.73
N HIS A 258 16.08 7.94 3.66
CA HIS A 258 14.95 7.25 3.09
C HIS A 258 14.16 6.60 4.21
N PHE A 259 12.85 6.81 4.23
CA PHE A 259 11.97 6.27 5.25
C PHE A 259 10.93 5.39 4.56
N GLY A 260 10.96 4.10 4.88
CA GLY A 260 9.90 3.15 4.50
C GLY A 260 8.76 3.21 5.51
N ILE A 261 8.31 4.42 5.84
CA ILE A 261 7.32 4.67 6.88
C ILE A 261 5.97 5.12 6.31
N LEU A 262 4.90 4.73 6.99
CA LEU A 262 3.52 5.06 6.61
C LEU A 262 3.20 6.57 6.76
N PRO A 263 2.12 7.06 6.13
CA PRO A 263 1.65 8.44 6.28
C PRO A 263 1.28 8.80 7.72
N GLY A 264 1.32 10.09 8.03
CA GLY A 264 0.92 10.62 9.33
C GLY A 264 1.99 10.46 10.41
N VAL A 265 3.26 10.37 10.03
CA VAL A 265 4.40 10.40 10.96
C VAL A 265 5.14 11.71 10.79
N ALA A 266 5.36 12.42 11.89
CA ALA A 266 6.25 13.57 11.93
C ALA A 266 7.68 13.09 12.24
N ILE A 267 8.62 13.53 11.42
CA ILE A 267 10.05 13.23 11.52
C ILE A 267 10.78 14.53 11.87
N ARG A 268 11.66 14.50 12.87
CA ARG A 268 12.61 15.59 13.12
C ARG A 268 14.02 15.08 12.94
N VAL A 269 14.86 15.86 12.25
CA VAL A 269 16.30 15.62 12.15
C VAL A 269 17.00 16.63 13.06
N ASP A 270 17.43 16.15 14.22
CA ASP A 270 18.01 16.98 15.26
C ASP A 270 19.50 17.22 15.01
N ARG A 271 20.21 16.19 14.55
CA ARG A 271 21.67 16.25 14.44
C ARG A 271 22.25 15.27 13.45
N LEU A 272 23.37 15.64 12.85
CA LEU A 272 24.27 14.78 12.08
C LEU A 272 25.66 14.79 12.72
N LYS A 273 26.25 13.60 12.90
CA LYS A 273 27.63 13.44 13.36
C LYS A 273 28.40 12.57 12.38
N PHE A 274 29.62 12.97 12.06
CA PHE A 274 30.49 12.28 11.11
C PHE A 274 31.74 11.80 11.82
N TYR A 275 32.01 10.51 11.71
CA TYR A 275 33.17 9.89 12.32
C TYR A 275 34.11 9.34 11.26
N ASN A 276 35.40 9.31 11.60
CA ASN A 276 36.42 8.61 10.85
C ASN A 276 37.35 7.89 11.83
N GLN A 277 37.47 6.56 11.68
CA GLN A 277 38.30 5.70 12.54
C GLN A 277 38.00 5.90 14.03
N GLY A 278 36.71 6.02 14.36
CA GLY A 278 36.22 6.20 15.73
C GLY A 278 36.33 7.64 16.29
N ARG A 279 36.93 8.59 15.56
CA ARG A 279 37.00 10.00 15.97
C ARG A 279 35.87 10.81 15.35
N LEU A 280 35.16 11.59 16.16
CA LEU A 280 34.19 12.58 15.69
C LEU A 280 34.95 13.70 14.96
N LEU A 281 34.63 13.92 13.68
CA LEU A 281 35.27 14.95 12.86
C LEU A 281 34.41 16.20 12.69
N SER A 282 33.10 16.01 12.52
CA SER A 282 32.15 17.11 12.36
C SER A 282 30.79 16.76 12.95
N GLU A 283 30.11 17.78 13.43
CA GLU A 283 28.79 17.70 14.05
C GLU A 283 27.95 18.90 13.62
N PHE A 284 26.71 18.64 13.22
CA PHE A 284 25.78 19.65 12.78
C PHE A 284 24.43 19.43 13.45
N GLY A 285 24.05 20.33 14.37
CA GLY A 285 22.76 20.30 15.07
C GLY A 285 21.90 21.55 14.89
N GLN A 286 22.42 22.58 14.22
CA GLN A 286 21.70 23.83 13.95
C GLN A 286 21.77 24.15 12.46
N ASN A 287 20.74 24.84 11.95
CA ASN A 287 20.67 25.30 10.57
C ASN A 287 20.76 24.18 9.51
N LEU A 288 20.36 22.96 9.87
CA LEU A 288 20.13 21.89 8.90
C LEU A 288 18.97 22.32 7.98
N LYS A 289 19.18 22.24 6.68
CA LYS A 289 18.12 22.48 5.70
C LYS A 289 17.64 21.14 5.17
N LEU A 290 16.35 20.88 5.28
CA LEU A 290 15.72 19.62 4.89
C LEU A 290 14.83 19.87 3.68
N ILE A 291 14.84 18.96 2.71
CA ILE A 291 13.89 18.96 1.59
C ILE A 291 13.33 17.55 1.43
N SER A 292 12.05 17.40 1.75
CA SER A 292 11.27 16.18 1.53
C SER A 292 10.87 16.06 0.06
N TRP A 293 10.73 14.84 -0.43
CA TRP A 293 10.27 14.60 -1.80
C TRP A 293 8.75 14.61 -1.88
N ASN A 294 8.07 14.06 -0.88
CA ASN A 294 6.61 13.95 -0.86
C ASN A 294 5.98 14.66 0.34
N GLY A 295 6.67 14.67 1.49
CA GLY A 295 6.16 15.21 2.75
C GLY A 295 6.08 16.74 2.82
N PHE A 296 5.37 17.22 3.84
CA PHE A 296 5.23 18.65 4.15
C PHE A 296 6.11 19.05 5.34
N HIS A 297 6.61 20.29 5.34
CA HIS A 297 7.40 20.83 6.45
C HIS A 297 6.51 21.65 7.38
N LEU A 298 6.65 21.41 8.67
CA LEU A 298 6.04 22.23 9.72
C LEU A 298 6.97 23.39 10.11
N ASN A 299 6.38 24.45 10.67
CA ASN A 299 7.13 25.63 11.13
C ASN A 299 8.14 25.32 12.25
N ASP A 300 7.98 24.20 12.94
CA ASP A 300 8.89 23.72 13.99
C ASP A 300 10.03 22.84 13.47
N GLY A 301 10.17 22.73 12.14
CA GLY A 301 11.23 21.96 11.48
C GLY A 301 10.95 20.47 11.30
N ARG A 302 9.77 19.97 11.73
CA ARG A 302 9.37 18.57 11.46
C ARG A 302 8.90 18.38 10.03
N VAL A 303 9.11 17.18 9.49
CA VAL A 303 8.61 16.72 8.20
C VAL A 303 7.47 15.74 8.43
N ILE A 304 6.30 15.98 7.86
CA ILE A 304 5.16 15.07 7.89
C ILE A 304 5.19 14.15 6.68
N THR A 305 5.16 12.84 6.91
CA THR A 305 5.01 11.85 5.84
C THR A 305 3.57 11.80 5.32
N VAL A 306 3.42 11.78 4.00
CA VAL A 306 2.12 11.65 3.33
C VAL A 306 2.10 10.53 2.30
N SER A 307 3.27 10.10 1.82
CA SER A 307 3.40 9.01 0.87
C SER A 307 3.14 7.67 1.57
N ARG A 308 2.43 6.78 0.86
CA ARG A 308 2.23 5.41 1.30
C ARG A 308 3.37 4.48 0.91
N ASP A 309 4.27 4.90 0.02
CA ASP A 309 5.36 4.08 -0.51
C ASP A 309 6.68 4.34 0.23
N PHE A 310 7.23 5.54 0.12
CA PHE A 310 8.36 5.97 0.94
C PHE A 310 8.45 7.49 1.00
N GLU A 311 9.15 7.98 2.01
CA GLU A 311 9.58 9.38 2.11
C GLU A 311 11.08 9.46 1.88
N THR A 312 11.55 10.51 1.20
CA THR A 312 12.98 10.78 1.06
C THR A 312 13.25 12.22 1.44
N VAL A 313 14.14 12.41 2.41
CA VAL A 313 14.54 13.73 2.89
C VAL A 313 15.99 13.96 2.50
N ASN A 314 16.23 14.92 1.61
CA ASN A 314 17.57 15.45 1.38
C ASN A 314 17.97 16.29 2.59
N VAL A 315 19.17 16.08 3.11
CA VAL A 315 19.70 16.81 4.27
C VAL A 315 20.90 17.63 3.84
N TYR A 316 20.85 18.94 4.08
CA TYR A 316 21.92 19.88 3.75
C TYR A 316 22.50 20.50 5.02
N VAL A 317 23.82 20.39 5.18
CA VAL A 317 24.58 21.02 6.27
C VAL A 317 25.05 22.43 5.89
N PRO A 318 25.32 23.32 6.86
CA PRO A 318 25.89 24.64 6.59
C PRO A 318 27.14 24.59 5.71
N GLY A 319 27.14 25.39 4.64
CA GLY A 319 28.23 25.43 3.66
C GLY A 319 28.39 24.18 2.77
N ASN A 320 27.48 23.20 2.87
CA ASN A 320 27.53 21.93 2.12
C ASN A 320 28.86 21.17 2.26
N LYS A 321 29.54 21.29 3.40
CA LYS A 321 30.81 20.61 3.68
C LYS A 321 30.60 19.52 4.73
N TYR A 322 30.36 18.29 4.28
CA TYR A 322 30.15 17.14 5.16
C TYR A 322 31.48 16.57 5.69
N GLY A 323 32.53 16.60 4.86
CA GLY A 323 33.86 16.08 5.18
C GLY A 323 34.02 14.60 4.81
N LYS A 324 35.06 13.96 5.37
CA LYS A 324 35.32 12.53 5.20
C LYS A 324 34.75 11.75 6.37
N ALA A 325 34.07 10.64 6.12
CA ALA A 325 33.55 9.79 7.18
C ALA A 325 33.53 8.31 6.77
N ASP A 326 33.78 7.42 7.73
CA ASP A 326 33.51 5.97 7.65
C ASP A 326 32.27 5.57 8.45
N ARG A 327 31.67 6.51 9.19
CA ARG A 327 30.45 6.31 9.96
C ARG A 327 29.69 7.61 10.13
N VAL A 328 28.37 7.56 9.98
CA VAL A 328 27.47 8.69 10.18
C VAL A 328 26.45 8.32 11.25
N GLU A 329 26.30 9.17 12.25
CA GLU A 329 25.20 9.07 13.21
C GLU A 329 24.19 10.19 12.93
N VAL A 330 22.90 9.85 13.02
CA VAL A 330 21.81 10.79 12.83
C VAL A 330 20.90 10.75 14.05
N ASP A 331 20.76 11.89 14.73
CA ASP A 331 19.79 12.02 15.83
C ASP A 331 18.43 12.37 15.23
N LEU A 332 17.45 11.48 15.39
CA LEU A 332 16.11 11.57 14.79
C LEU A 332 15.03 11.34 15.84
N SER A 333 13.90 12.04 15.71
CA SER A 333 12.66 11.72 16.46
C SER A 333 11.50 11.42 15.51
N PHE A 334 10.66 10.48 15.91
CA PHE A 334 9.48 10.06 15.14
C PHE A 334 8.24 10.07 16.02
N GLU A 335 7.20 10.75 15.55
CA GLU A 335 5.95 10.90 16.27
C GLU A 335 4.78 10.55 15.36
N ARG A 336 3.91 9.65 15.82
CA ARG A 336 2.68 9.32 15.10
C ARG A 336 1.68 10.44 15.37
N LEU A 337 1.21 11.11 14.32
CA LEU A 337 0.30 12.25 14.45
C LEU A 337 -1.12 11.80 14.81
N GLY A 338 -1.88 12.71 15.41
CA GLY A 338 -3.28 12.46 15.73
C GLY A 338 -4.16 12.26 14.49
N LEU A 339 -5.18 11.42 14.61
CA LEU A 339 -6.12 11.11 13.51
C LEU A 339 -7.38 12.00 13.50
N ALA A 340 -7.64 12.73 14.57
CA ALA A 340 -8.80 13.60 14.78
C ALA A 340 -8.40 14.86 15.54
N SER A 341 -9.28 15.88 15.53
CA SER A 341 -9.10 17.14 16.23
C SER A 341 -10.38 17.53 17.00
N PRO A 342 -10.32 17.75 18.32
CA PRO A 342 -9.18 17.46 19.20
C PRO A 342 -8.82 15.97 19.13
N PHE A 343 -7.56 15.64 19.34
CA PHE A 343 -7.12 14.25 19.28
C PHE A 343 -7.66 13.51 20.52
N PRO A 344 -8.50 12.47 20.36
CA PRO A 344 -9.20 11.85 21.48
C PRO A 344 -8.31 10.94 22.33
N CYS A 345 -7.13 10.55 21.81
CA CYS A 345 -6.25 9.61 22.49
C CYS A 345 -5.30 10.36 23.44
N GLY A 346 -5.14 9.85 24.66
CA GLY A 346 -4.24 10.41 25.67
C GLY A 346 -4.90 11.40 26.64
N SER A 347 -6.16 11.81 26.39
CA SER A 347 -7.00 12.43 27.41
C SER A 347 -7.63 11.34 28.28
N LYS A 348 -6.85 10.69 29.17
CA LYS A 348 -7.47 10.10 30.37
C LYS A 348 -8.01 11.27 31.19
N SER A 349 -9.21 11.70 30.82
CA SER A 349 -9.99 12.68 31.56
C SER A 349 -10.26 12.09 32.93
N ASN A 350 -9.71 12.75 33.95
CA ASN A 350 -10.25 12.77 35.29
C ASN A 350 -11.68 13.36 35.28
N SER A 351 -12.64 12.69 34.62
CA SER A 351 -14.07 13.08 34.62
C SER A 351 -14.85 12.46 35.79
N HIS A 352 -14.16 11.98 36.81
CA HIS A 352 -14.70 11.86 38.17
C HIS A 352 -14.10 12.92 39.08
N ALA A 353 -14.27 14.20 38.73
CA ALA A 353 -14.07 15.28 39.67
C ALA A 353 -15.03 16.44 39.35
N LYS A 354 -15.98 16.64 40.28
CA LYS A 354 -16.89 17.79 40.45
C LYS A 354 -18.21 17.74 39.66
N THR A 355 -19.14 16.95 40.18
CA THR A 355 -20.46 17.50 40.50
C THR A 355 -20.35 18.18 41.86
N ASN A 356 -20.56 19.49 41.89
CA ASN A 356 -20.93 20.21 43.11
C ASN A 356 -22.42 19.97 43.39
#